data_AF-A0A6I4WDD4-F1
#
_entry.id   AF-A0A6I4WDD4-F1
#
_cell.length_a   1.000
_cell.length_b   1.000
_cell.length_c   1.000
_cell.angle_alpha   90.00
_cell.angle_beta   90.00
_cell.angle_gamma   90.00
#
_symmetry.space_group_name_H-M   'P 1'
#
loop_
_entity.id
_entity.type
_entity.pdbx_description
1 polymer ?
#
loop_
_entity_poly.entity_id
_entity_poly.type
_entity_poly.pdbx_seq_one_letter_code
_entity_poly.pdbx_strand_id
1 'polypeptide(L)' 'MRDPELASHARSAASELERAWSEWRHARGLDGEEAVASYVAHSIDHPWGRPRVVLGLDAAEARALAELLCRAEAVN' A
#
# COMPACT_ATOMS: atom_id res chain seq x y z
N MET A 1 -6.54 22.15 12.42
CA MET A 1 -5.39 22.35 11.51
C MET A 1 -4.90 20.98 11.11
N ARG A 2 -4.77 20.69 9.80
CA ARG A 2 -4.27 19.41 9.31
C ARG A 2 -2.79 19.31 9.70
N ASP A 3 -2.39 18.22 10.34
CA ASP A 3 -1.00 18.03 10.74
C ASP A 3 -0.13 17.79 9.48
N PRO A 4 0.76 18.73 9.12
CA PRO A 4 1.59 18.61 7.92
C PRO A 4 2.62 17.48 8.04
N GLU A 5 3.05 17.12 9.26
CA GLU A 5 4.00 16.02 9.48
C GLU A 5 3.32 14.67 9.21
N LEU A 6 2.09 14.47 9.67
CA LEU A 6 1.32 13.25 9.38
C LEU A 6 1.06 13.07 7.87
N ALA A 7 0.82 14.17 7.15
CA ALA A 7 0.63 14.13 5.70
C ALA A 7 1.94 13.78 4.97
N SER A 8 3.06 14.33 5.44
CA SER A 8 4.40 14.01 4.92
C SER A 8 4.74 12.54 5.15
N HIS A 9 4.54 12.03 6.37
CA HIS A 9 4.80 10.63 6.72
C HIS A 9 3.98 9.67 5.89
N ALA A 10 2.67 9.92 5.73
CA ALA A 10 1.81 9.07 4.94
C ALA A 10 2.17 9.09 3.44
N ARG A 11 2.67 10.21 2.92
CA ARG A 11 3.17 10.29 1.54
C ARG A 11 4.45 9.49 1.36
N SER A 12 5.42 9.64 2.26
CA SER A 12 6.66 8.84 2.22
C SER A 12 6.37 7.34 2.32
N ALA A 13 5.49 6.95 3.24
CA ALA A 13 5.06 5.56 3.37
C ALA A 13 4.36 5.03 2.10
N ALA A 14 3.58 5.86 1.40
CA ALA A 14 2.98 5.48 0.13
C ALA A 14 4.04 5.20 -0.94
N SER A 15 5.01 6.09 -1.10
CA SER A 15 6.09 5.94 -2.08
C SER A 15 7.01 4.75 -1.78
N GLU A 16 7.31 4.50 -0.51
CA GLU A 16 8.07 3.32 -0.10
C GLU A 16 7.33 2.02 -0.41
N LEU A 17 6.03 1.97 -0.12
CA LEU A 17 5.19 0.83 -0.44
C LEU A 17 5.09 0.62 -1.96
N GLU A 18 4.89 1.67 -2.73
CA GLU A 18 4.84 1.63 -4.20
C GLU A 18 6.10 0.98 -4.78
N ARG A 19 7.27 1.44 -4.33
CA ARG A 19 8.56 0.91 -4.78
C ARG A 19 8.73 -0.57 -4.41
N ALA A 20 8.51 -0.92 -3.14
CA ALA A 20 8.65 -2.30 -2.67
C ALA A 20 7.68 -3.25 -3.38
N TRP A 21 6.47 -2.79 -3.67
CA TRP A 21 5.45 -3.57 -4.37
C TRP A 21 5.83 -3.79 -5.84
N SER A 22 6.29 -2.75 -6.52
CA SER A 22 6.80 -2.83 -7.89
C SER A 22 7.97 -3.82 -8.00
N GLU A 23 8.95 -3.75 -7.10
CA GLU A 23 10.08 -4.68 -7.06
C GLU A 23 9.62 -6.14 -6.82
N TRP A 24 8.67 -6.35 -5.91
CA TRP A 24 8.11 -7.67 -5.62
C TRP A 24 7.38 -8.29 -6.82
N ARG A 25 6.64 -7.49 -7.59
CA ARG A 25 5.94 -7.89 -8.82
C ARG A 25 6.93 -8.26 -9.91
N HIS A 26 7.92 -7.41 -10.12
CA HIS A 26 8.94 -7.61 -11.15
C HIS A 26 9.71 -8.92 -10.92
N ALA A 27 10.10 -9.20 -9.66
CA ALA A 27 10.75 -10.45 -9.28
C ALA A 27 9.91 -11.73 -9.55
N ARG A 28 8.61 -11.57 -9.83
CA ARG A 28 7.66 -12.67 -10.12
C ARG A 28 7.17 -12.67 -11.57
N GLY A 29 7.66 -11.78 -12.42
CA GLY A 29 7.18 -11.60 -13.79
C GLY A 29 5.72 -11.14 -13.84
N LEU A 30 5.24 -10.47 -12.79
CA LEU A 30 3.89 -9.91 -12.69
C LEU A 30 3.86 -8.49 -13.27
N ASP A 31 4.38 -8.33 -14.49
CA ASP A 31 4.52 -7.02 -15.16
C ASP A 31 3.19 -6.54 -15.81
N GLY A 32 2.05 -7.14 -15.40
CA GLY A 32 0.68 -6.74 -15.78
C GLY A 32 0.14 -5.58 -14.94
N GLU A 33 -1.14 -5.22 -15.16
CA GLU A 33 -1.79 -3.95 -14.70
C GLU A 33 -1.21 -3.32 -13.43
N GLU A 34 -1.02 -1.99 -13.52
CA GLU A 34 -0.30 -1.19 -12.53
C GLU A 34 -1.00 -1.23 -11.16
N ALA A 35 -0.38 -1.91 -10.20
CA ALA A 35 -0.80 -1.83 -8.80
C ALA A 35 -0.56 -0.40 -8.29
N VAL A 36 -1.63 0.35 -8.05
CA VAL A 36 -1.52 1.75 -7.64
C VAL A 36 -1.43 1.83 -6.11
N ALA A 37 -0.25 2.12 -5.59
CA ALA A 37 -0.12 2.63 -4.23
C ALA A 37 -0.36 4.15 -4.26
N SER A 38 -1.54 4.60 -3.84
CA SER A 38 -1.91 6.01 -3.85
C SER A 38 -2.01 6.60 -2.45
N TYR A 39 -1.42 7.78 -2.26
CA TYR A 39 -1.69 8.61 -1.11
C TYR A 39 -3.11 9.20 -1.21
N VAL A 40 -3.95 8.94 -0.21
CA VAL A 40 -5.28 9.53 -0.14
C VAL A 40 -5.34 10.46 1.07
N ALA A 41 -5.43 11.75 0.77
CA ALA A 41 -5.47 12.80 1.79
C ALA A 41 -6.80 12.77 2.58
N HIS A 42 -7.90 12.39 1.92
CA HIS A 42 -9.23 12.21 2.49
C HIS A 42 -9.96 11.07 1.76
N SER A 43 -10.49 10.10 2.50
CA SER A 43 -11.41 9.08 1.97
C SER A 43 -12.84 9.58 2.16
N ILE A 44 -13.69 9.46 1.13
CA ILE A 44 -15.10 9.83 1.20
C ILE A 44 -15.88 8.84 2.09
N ASP A 45 -15.47 7.57 2.11
CA ASP A 45 -16.17 6.48 2.80
C ASP A 45 -15.71 6.26 4.25
N HIS A 46 -14.74 7.03 4.76
CA HIS A 46 -14.21 6.84 6.10
C HIS A 46 -14.21 8.12 6.96
N PRO A 47 -14.88 8.11 8.13
CA PRO A 47 -15.21 9.31 8.90
C PRO A 47 -14.00 9.99 9.56
N TRP A 48 -12.80 9.45 9.43
CA TRP A 48 -11.60 10.03 10.02
C TRP A 48 -10.66 10.50 8.92
N GLY A 49 -10.67 11.82 8.68
CA GLY A 49 -9.84 12.53 7.70
C GLY A 49 -8.33 12.52 7.98
N ARG A 50 -7.79 11.36 8.38
CA ARG A 50 -6.38 11.10 8.57
C ARG A 50 -5.72 10.73 7.23
N PRO A 51 -4.50 11.23 6.96
CA PRO A 51 -3.70 10.80 5.82
C PRO A 51 -3.50 9.27 5.80
N ARG A 52 -3.65 8.62 4.64
CA ARG A 52 -3.45 7.17 4.51
C ARG A 52 -2.87 6.77 3.17
N VAL A 53 -2.33 5.55 3.13
CA VAL A 53 -1.91 4.85 1.91
C VAL A 53 -3.01 3.89 1.48
N VAL A 54 -3.35 3.89 0.20
CA VAL A 54 -4.27 2.93 -0.43
C VAL A 54 -3.48 2.12 -1.43
N LEU A 55 -3.66 0.80 -1.43
CA LEU A 55 -3.03 -0.11 -2.37
C LEU A 55 -4.12 -0.75 -3.23
N GLY A 56 -4.13 -0.47 -4.53
CA GLY A 56 -4.98 -1.15 -5.50
C GLY A 56 -4.38 -2.50 -5.88
N LEU A 57 -5.11 -3.59 -5.64
CA LEU A 57 -4.68 -4.97 -5.91
C LEU A 57 -5.72 -5.72 -6.73
N ASP A 58 -5.26 -6.55 -7.66
CA ASP A 58 -6.09 -7.59 -8.26
C ASP A 58 -6.30 -8.77 -7.29
N ALA A 59 -7.15 -9.73 -7.69
CA ALA A 59 -7.48 -10.87 -6.84
C ALA A 59 -6.32 -11.86 -6.62
N ALA A 60 -5.33 -11.93 -7.52
CA ALA A 60 -4.16 -12.78 -7.36
C ALA A 60 -3.14 -12.12 -6.42
N GLU A 61 -2.92 -10.84 -6.59
CA GLU A 61 -2.08 -9.98 -5.76
C GLU A 61 -2.58 -9.91 -4.31
N ALA A 62 -3.89 -9.72 -4.13
CA ALA A 62 -4.49 -9.70 -2.80
C ALA A 62 -4.28 -11.02 -2.04
N ARG A 63 -4.37 -12.16 -2.74
CA ARG A 63 -4.09 -13.48 -2.15
C ARG A 63 -2.61 -13.64 -1.80
N ALA A 64 -1.72 -13.24 -2.71
CA ALA A 64 -0.28 -13.31 -2.48
C ALA A 64 0.16 -12.41 -1.31
N LEU A 65 -0.45 -11.24 -1.15
CA LEU A 65 -0.24 -10.36 0.01
C LEU A 65 -0.68 -11.05 1.31
N ALA A 66 -1.87 -11.64 1.33
CA ALA A 66 -2.38 -12.35 2.50
C ALA A 66 -1.44 -13.49 2.94
N GLU A 67 -0.96 -14.30 1.99
CA GLU A 67 0.02 -15.37 2.27
C GLU A 67 1.36 -14.83 2.78
N LEU A 68 1.82 -13.68 2.28
CA LEU A 68 3.05 -13.05 2.75
C LEU A 68 2.90 -12.57 4.21
N LEU A 69 1.80 -11.90 4.53
CA LEU A 69 1.51 -11.40 5.88
C LEU A 69 1.35 -12.54 6.88
N CYS A 70 0.61 -13.60 6.53
CA CYS A 70 0.46 -14.78 7.40
C CYS A 70 1.81 -15.47 7.69
N ARG A 71 2.72 -15.52 6.71
CA ARG A 71 4.07 -16.06 6.93
C ARG A 71 4.94 -15.16 7.80
N ALA A 72 4.81 -13.84 7.68
CA ALA A 72 5.55 -12.90 8.51
C ALA A 72 5.14 -13.01 9.99
N GLU A 73 3.85 -13.22 10.29
CA GLU A 73 3.36 -13.44 11.65
C GLU A 73 3.81 -14.80 12.23
N ALA A 74 4.00 -15.83 11.40
CA ALA A 74 4.42 -17.14 11.86
C ALA A 74 5.92 -17.23 12.23
N VAL A 75 6.73 -16.23 11.88
CA VAL A 75 8.18 -16.16 12.15
C VAL A 75 8.49 -15.32 13.39
N ASN A 76 7.46 -14.77 14.06
CA ASN A 76 7.55 -13.94 15.25
C ASN A 76 6.97 -14.66 16.48
#